data_AF-K1U0U5-F1
#
_entry.id   AF-K1U0U5-F1
#
_cell.length_a   1.000
_cell.length_b   1.000
_cell.length_c   1.000
_cell.angle_alpha   90.00
_cell.angle_beta   90.00
_cell.angle_gamma   90.00
#
_symmetry.space_group_name_H-M   'P 1'
#
loop_
_entity.id
_entity.type
_entity.pdbx_description
1 polymer ?
#
loop_
_entity_poly.entity_id
_entity_poly.type
_entity_poly.pdbx_seq_one_letter_code
_entity_poly.pdbx_strand_id
1 'polypeptide(L)'
;MGMNSADLYNATEMKGNTITYNRTKTKDRRLDKAQMKVDIPKLAQPLIEKYKDKTGKRLFNFYQYYVDEKGFNKAINYGLKEIGRLLEIDDLEYYAARHSWATIALNKVGIDKYTV
;
A
#
# COMPACT_ATOMS: atom_id res chain seq x y z
N MET A 1 -6.42 0.45 -5.20
CA MET A 1 -5.33 0.61 -4.21
C MET A 1 -4.23 -0.38 -4.51
N GLY A 2 -3.16 0.10 -5.15
CA GLY A 2 -1.94 -0.66 -5.47
C GLY A 2 -0.68 0.03 -4.95
N MET A 3 -0.73 0.64 -3.76
CA MET A 3 0.44 1.29 -3.16
C MET A 3 1.52 0.24 -2.87
N ASN A 4 2.80 0.57 -3.06
CA ASN A 4 3.89 -0.34 -2.70
C ASN A 4 4.11 -0.32 -1.18
N SER A 5 4.63 -1.40 -0.60
CA SER A 5 4.95 -1.51 0.83
C SER A 5 5.93 -0.42 1.27
N ALA A 6 6.90 -0.07 0.43
CA ALA A 6 7.83 1.03 0.70
C ALA A 6 7.16 2.41 0.75
N ASP A 7 6.20 2.66 -0.14
CA ASP A 7 5.46 3.92 -0.14
C ASP A 7 4.48 3.96 1.06
N LEU A 8 3.86 2.82 1.40
CA LEU A 8 3.02 2.68 2.59
C LEU A 8 3.81 2.94 3.88
N TYR A 9 5.03 2.40 3.99
CA TYR A 9 5.93 2.57 5.14
C TYR A 9 6.35 4.03 5.34
N ASN A 10 6.55 4.76 4.22
CA ASN A 10 7.05 6.13 4.21
C ASN A 10 5.95 7.19 4.03
N ALA A 11 4.67 6.80 3.95
CA ALA A 11 3.56 7.74 3.78
C ALA A 11 3.51 8.75 4.92
N THR A 12 3.31 10.03 4.59
CA THR A 12 3.27 11.14 5.56
C THR A 12 1.99 11.96 5.50
N GLU A 13 1.29 11.96 4.37
CA GLU A 13 0.18 12.88 4.12
C GLU A 13 -1.12 12.14 3.79
N MET A 14 -2.19 12.57 4.46
CA MET A 14 -3.56 12.16 4.19
C MET A 14 -4.47 13.37 4.34
N LYS A 15 -5.29 13.64 3.33
CA LYS A 15 -6.31 14.70 3.37
C LYS A 15 -7.69 14.06 3.28
N GLY A 16 -8.48 14.23 4.35
CA GLY A 16 -9.75 13.51 4.46
C GLY A 16 -9.50 12.00 4.46
N ASN A 17 -9.92 11.33 3.39
CA ASN A 17 -9.78 9.88 3.25
C ASN A 17 -8.81 9.48 2.13
N THR A 18 -8.04 10.45 1.62
CA THR A 18 -7.13 10.27 0.48
C THR A 18 -5.69 10.38 0.96
N ILE A 19 -4.91 9.31 0.78
CA ILE A 19 -3.46 9.34 0.99
C ILE A 19 -2.82 9.99 -0.24
N THR A 20 -1.93 10.96 0.00
CA THR A 20 -1.12 11.58 -1.06
C THR A 20 0.35 11.25 -0.82
N TYR A 21 1.05 10.77 -1.84
CA TYR A 21 2.48 10.45 -1.73
C TYR A 21 3.18 10.54 -3.08
N ASN A 22 4.51 10.68 -3.06
CA ASN A 22 5.33 10.60 -4.27
C ASN A 22 5.94 9.21 -4.37
N ARG A 23 5.67 8.47 -5.45
CA ARG A 23 6.09 7.08 -5.59
C ARG A 23 7.61 6.97 -5.61
N THR A 24 8.17 6.26 -4.63
CA THR A 24 9.62 6.16 -4.37
C THR A 24 10.41 5.72 -5.60
N LYS A 25 9.91 4.75 -6.37
CA LYS A 25 10.62 4.18 -7.54
C LYS A 25 10.77 5.16 -8.72
N THR A 26 9.86 6.12 -8.87
CA THR A 26 9.74 6.93 -10.10
C THR A 26 9.75 8.43 -9.88
N LYS A 27 9.74 8.89 -8.63
CA LYS A 27 9.67 10.31 -8.27
C LYS A 27 10.78 11.15 -8.92
N ASP A 28 11.99 10.61 -9.04
CA ASP A 28 13.15 11.37 -9.55
C ASP A 28 13.19 11.44 -11.09
N ARG A 29 12.31 10.70 -11.77
CA ARG A 29 12.27 10.62 -13.25
C ARG A 29 11.07 11.33 -13.87
N ARG A 30 10.03 11.64 -13.09
CA ARG A 30 8.81 12.27 -13.59
C ARG A 30 8.78 13.75 -13.21
N LEU A 31 8.34 14.61 -14.14
CA LEU A 31 8.19 16.05 -13.93
C LEU A 31 7.24 16.39 -12.77
N ASP A 32 6.20 15.57 -12.56
CA ASP A 32 5.22 15.71 -11.49
C ASP A 32 5.64 15.05 -10.16
N LYS A 33 6.92 14.64 -10.04
CA LYS A 33 7.46 13.90 -8.89
C LYS A 33 6.77 12.56 -8.63
N ALA A 34 6.05 12.00 -9.60
CA ALA A 34 5.28 10.78 -9.48
C ALA A 34 4.27 10.81 -8.31
N GLN A 35 3.57 11.94 -8.14
CA GLN A 35 2.53 12.08 -7.14
C GLN A 35 1.38 11.08 -7.40
N MET A 36 0.94 10.44 -6.34
CA MET A 36 -0.16 9.49 -6.30
C MET A 36 -1.19 9.98 -5.28
N LYS A 37 -2.47 9.77 -5.59
CA LYS A 37 -3.58 10.03 -4.69
C LYS A 37 -4.42 8.77 -4.60
N VAL A 38 -4.67 8.31 -3.38
CA VAL A 38 -5.31 7.01 -3.17
C VAL A 38 -6.39 7.14 -2.11
N ASP A 39 -7.64 6.97 -2.53
CA ASP A 39 -8.78 6.97 -1.64
C ASP A 39 -8.86 5.65 -0.87
N ILE A 40 -9.04 5.76 0.44
CA ILE A 40 -9.17 4.62 1.33
C ILE A 40 -10.63 4.18 1.41
N PRO A 41 -10.99 2.93 1.10
CA PRO A 41 -12.35 2.46 1.29
C PRO A 41 -12.76 2.54 2.77
N LYS A 42 -14.02 2.85 3.06
CA LYS A 42 -14.55 2.89 4.45
C LYS A 42 -14.25 1.60 5.23
N LEU A 43 -14.30 0.46 4.55
CA LEU A 43 -13.98 -0.86 5.12
C LEU A 43 -12.55 -0.94 5.71
N ALA A 44 -11.60 -0.18 5.17
CA ALA A 44 -10.21 -0.19 5.62
C ALA A 44 -9.95 0.84 6.74
N GLN A 45 -10.88 1.75 7.05
CA GLN A 45 -10.68 2.78 8.07
C GLN A 45 -10.30 2.24 9.45
N PRO A 46 -10.88 1.13 9.95
CA PRO A 46 -10.45 0.57 11.23
C PRO A 46 -8.96 0.18 11.24
N LEU A 47 -8.42 -0.27 10.10
CA LEU A 47 -6.99 -0.58 9.96
C LEU A 47 -6.14 0.68 9.90
N ILE A 48 -6.61 1.73 9.21
CA ILE A 48 -5.93 3.03 9.18
C ILE A 48 -5.78 3.59 10.60
N GLU A 49 -6.85 3.58 11.38
CA GLU A 49 -6.82 4.10 12.74
C GLU A 49 -5.95 3.22 13.66
N LYS A 50 -6.05 1.89 13.53
CA LYS A 50 -5.22 0.94 14.31
C LYS A 50 -3.72 1.19 14.14
N TYR A 51 -3.26 1.47 12.92
CA TYR A 51 -1.85 1.64 12.59
C TYR A 51 -1.41 3.10 12.49
N LYS A 52 -2.26 4.05 12.86
CA LYS A 52 -1.96 5.48 12.82
C LYS A 52 -0.76 5.81 13.69
N ASP A 53 0.16 6.62 13.17
CA ASP A 53 1.25 7.17 13.95
C ASP A 53 0.74 8.25 14.90
N LYS A 54 0.98 8.07 16.20
CA LYS A 54 0.60 9.02 17.24
C LYS A 54 1.60 10.17 17.41
N THR A 55 2.80 10.05 16.84
CA THR A 55 3.84 11.09 16.93
C THR A 55 3.73 12.13 15.83
N GLY A 56 3.03 11.82 14.74
CA GLY A 56 2.88 12.68 13.56
C GLY A 56 4.11 12.71 12.64
N LYS A 57 5.11 11.86 12.85
CA LYS A 57 6.29 11.77 11.98
C LYS A 57 5.95 11.14 10.62
N ARG A 58 5.03 10.17 10.63
CA ARG A 58 4.51 9.50 9.43
C ARG A 58 3.00 9.36 9.54
N LEU A 59 2.38 8.81 8.51
CA LEU A 59 0.96 8.46 8.55
C LEU A 59 0.72 7.20 9.39
N PHE A 60 1.64 6.23 9.30
CA PHE A 60 1.55 4.95 9.99
C PHE A 60 2.75 4.69 10.91
N ASN A 61 2.50 3.99 12.02
CA ASN A 61 3.48 3.69 13.05
C ASN A 61 4.47 2.57 12.68
N PHE A 62 4.45 2.05 11.45
CA PHE A 62 5.29 0.92 11.03
C PHE A 62 6.78 1.14 11.29
N TYR A 63 7.28 2.37 11.16
CA TYR A 63 8.68 2.69 11.42
C TYR A 63 9.10 2.56 12.88
N GLN A 64 8.15 2.45 13.80
CA GLN A 64 8.41 2.20 15.23
C GLN A 64 8.61 0.71 15.51
N TYR A 65 8.14 -0.17 14.60
CA TYR A 65 8.22 -1.63 14.75
C TYR A 65 9.26 -2.28 13.81
N TYR A 66 9.54 -1.64 12.68
CA TYR A 66 10.46 -2.16 11.67
C TYR A 66 11.55 -1.14 11.36
N VAL A 67 12.80 -1.62 11.33
CA VAL A 67 14.00 -0.81 11.12
C VAL A 67 13.96 -0.01 9.82
N ASP A 68 13.41 -0.58 8.75
CA ASP A 68 13.31 0.02 7.43
C ASP A 68 12.12 -0.58 6.63
N GLU A 69 11.91 -0.07 5.41
CA GLU A 69 10.86 -0.57 4.52
C GLU A 69 11.07 -2.02 4.07
N LYS A 70 12.31 -2.50 4.04
CA LYS A 70 12.65 -3.87 3.65
C LYS A 70 12.21 -4.85 4.74
N GLY A 71 12.49 -4.52 6.00
CA GLY A 71 12.03 -5.26 7.18
C GLY A 71 10.51 -5.31 7.26
N PHE A 72 9.85 -4.18 7.03
CA PHE A 72 8.39 -4.13 6.94
C PHE A 72 7.84 -5.01 5.81
N ASN A 73 8.40 -4.92 4.60
CA ASN A 73 8.00 -5.77 3.48
C ASN A 73 8.19 -7.27 3.77
N LYS A 74 9.28 -7.65 4.44
CA LYS A 74 9.53 -9.04 4.86
C LYS A 74 8.46 -9.50 5.84
N ALA A 75 8.09 -8.68 6.83
CA ALA A 75 7.07 -9.00 7.81
C ALA A 75 5.68 -9.20 7.16
N ILE A 76 5.31 -8.34 6.21
CA ILE A 76 4.06 -8.49 5.46
C ILE A 76 4.04 -9.82 4.69
N ASN A 77 5.11 -10.14 3.94
CA ASN A 77 5.15 -11.38 3.17
C ASN A 77 5.18 -12.62 4.06
N TYR A 78 5.79 -12.56 5.24
CA TYR A 78 5.73 -13.65 6.20
C TYR A 78 4.28 -13.93 6.64
N GLY A 79 3.54 -12.89 7.04
CA GLY A 79 2.14 -13.04 7.41
C GLY A 79 1.25 -13.51 6.25
N LEU A 80 1.50 -13.03 5.03
CA LEU A 80 0.76 -13.49 3.84
C LEU A 80 1.02 -14.95 3.51
N LYS A 81 2.26 -15.44 3.66
CA LYS A 81 2.57 -16.87 3.48
C LYS A 81 1.86 -17.74 4.51
N GLU A 82 1.75 -17.28 5.75
CA GLU A 82 0.99 -17.98 6.78
C GLU A 82 -0.49 -18.07 6.44
N ILE A 83 -1.09 -16.95 6.00
CA ILE A 83 -2.48 -16.91 5.51
C ILE A 83 -2.66 -17.81 4.29
N GLY A 84 -1.74 -17.76 3.32
CA GLY A 84 -1.77 -18.59 2.12
C GLY A 84 -1.81 -20.08 2.46
N ARG A 85 -0.95 -20.51 3.40
CA ARG A 85 -0.95 -21.91 3.89
C ARG A 85 -2.27 -22.30 4.55
N LEU A 86 -2.88 -21.42 5.33
CA LEU A 86 -4.16 -21.69 6.00
C LEU A 86 -5.34 -21.79 5.01
N LEU A 87 -5.26 -21.06 3.90
CA LEU A 87 -6.29 -21.01 2.88
C LEU A 87 -6.01 -21.93 1.68
N GLU A 88 -4.92 -22.69 1.73
CA GLU A 88 -4.44 -23.54 0.62
C GLU A 88 -4.25 -22.75 -0.69
N ILE A 89 -3.75 -21.52 -0.57
CA ILE A 89 -3.39 -20.64 -1.69
C ILE A 89 -1.87 -20.63 -1.85
N ASP A 90 -1.40 -21.17 -2.97
CA ASP A 90 0.01 -21.17 -3.32
C ASP A 90 0.52 -19.76 -3.62
N ASP A 91 1.75 -19.50 -3.16
CA ASP A 91 2.52 -18.29 -3.45
C ASP A 91 1.77 -16.97 -3.20
N LEU A 92 0.98 -16.91 -2.11
CA LEU A 92 0.29 -15.68 -1.72
C LEU A 92 1.31 -14.63 -1.23
N GLU A 93 1.61 -13.69 -2.12
CA GLU A 93 2.53 -12.60 -1.86
C GLU A 93 1.84 -11.23 -1.86
N TYR A 94 2.54 -10.23 -1.30
CA TYR A 94 2.03 -8.85 -1.29
C TYR A 94 1.69 -8.33 -2.69
N TYR A 95 2.46 -8.76 -3.70
CA TYR A 95 2.29 -8.34 -5.07
C TYR A 95 1.09 -9.00 -5.77
N ALA A 96 0.64 -10.17 -5.30
CA ALA A 96 -0.54 -10.85 -5.81
C ALA A 96 -1.79 -9.97 -5.63
N ALA A 97 -1.98 -9.36 -4.46
CA ALA A 97 -3.10 -8.46 -4.19
C ALA A 97 -3.12 -7.25 -5.14
N ARG A 98 -1.94 -6.66 -5.40
CA ARG A 98 -1.79 -5.52 -6.31
C ARG A 98 -2.13 -5.89 -7.76
N HIS A 99 -1.65 -7.04 -8.22
CA HIS A 99 -1.96 -7.54 -9.56
C HIS A 99 -3.44 -7.84 -9.72
N SER A 100 -4.04 -8.56 -8.77
CA SER A 100 -5.46 -8.88 -8.78
C SER A 100 -6.31 -7.61 -8.83
N TRP A 101 -5.98 -6.59 -8.02
CA TRP A 101 -6.72 -5.33 -8.04
C TRP A 101 -6.67 -4.63 -9.40
N ALA A 102 -5.49 -4.50 -10.00
CA ALA A 102 -5.32 -3.85 -11.30
C ALA A 102 -6.06 -4.63 -12.41
N THR A 103 -5.94 -5.95 -12.42
CA THR A 103 -6.63 -6.83 -13.38
C THR A 103 -8.15 -6.73 -13.26
N ILE A 104 -8.69 -6.68 -12.04
CA ILE A 104 -10.13 -6.52 -11.81
C ILE A 104 -10.59 -5.13 -12.27
N ALA A 105 -9.86 -4.07 -11.91
CA ALA A 105 -10.19 -2.71 -12.31
C ALA A 105 -10.25 -2.54 -13.83
N LEU A 106 -9.25 -3.07 -14.55
CA LEU A 106 -9.17 -3.02 -16.01
C LEU A 106 -10.26 -3.90 -16.66
N ASN A 107 -10.31 -5.19 -16.31
CA ASN A 107 -11.04 -6.19 -17.09
C ASN A 107 -12.49 -6.40 -16.65
N LYS A 108 -12.83 -6.06 -15.40
CA LYS A 108 -14.18 -6.28 -14.85
C LYS A 108 -14.95 -4.99 -14.65
N VAL A 109 -14.26 -3.90 -14.29
CA VAL A 109 -14.89 -2.60 -14.03
C VAL A 109 -14.74 -1.65 -15.23
N GLY A 110 -13.75 -1.88 -16.11
CA GLY A 110 -13.52 -1.04 -17.29
C GLY A 110 -12.84 0.29 -16.97
N ILE A 111 -12.11 0.38 -15.86
CA ILE A 111 -11.32 1.57 -15.52
C ILE A 111 -10.17 1.69 -16.50
N ASP A 112 -9.93 2.89 -17.01
CA ASP A 112 -8.82 3.17 -17.93
C ASP A 112 -7.44 2.89 -17.31
N LYS A 113 -6.52 2.37 -18.11
CA LYS A 113 -5.18 1.97 -17.65
C LYS A 113 -4.33 3.12 -17.11
N TYR A 114 -4.57 4.35 -17.55
CA TYR A 114 -3.89 5.52 -17.01
C TYR A 114 -4.47 5.97 -15.67
N THR A 115 -5.63 5.42 -15.28
CA THR A 115 -6.30 5.65 -13.99
C THR A 115 -5.99 4.56 -12.95
N VAL A 116 -5.72 3.32 -13.39
CA VAL A 116 -5.37 2.15 -12.53
C VAL A 116 -3.94 2.23 -11.98
#